data_AF-U9V2H4-F1
#
_entry.id   AF-U9V2H4-F1
#
_cell.length_a   1.000
_cell.length_b   1.000
_cell.length_c   1.000
_cell.angle_alpha   90.00
_cell.angle_beta   90.00
_cell.angle_gamma   90.00
#
_symmetry.space_group_name_H-M   'P 1'
#
loop_
_entity.id
_entity.type
_entity.pdbx_description
1 polymer ?
#
loop_
_entity_poly.entity_id
_entity_poly.type
_entity_poly.pdbx_seq_one_letter_code
_entity_poly.pdbx_strand_id
1 'polypeptide(L)'
;MTTYYWIIAQHSGKVLEVKDGSFCSSAEIFQRSKKSELDPNVDMQLWYFNGGFIVNKRSGFVLDVVEAKCQNGTKIVQYQKHDEPSRSQEWEYNYKDNSFYFKFNRNFVLDVSVCNLNCFS
;
A
#
# COMPACT_ATOMS: atom_id res chain seq x y z
N MET A 1 -5.01 -7.19 -20.20
CA MET A 1 -3.64 -7.22 -19.65
C MET A 1 -3.64 -6.41 -18.36
N THR A 2 -3.01 -6.91 -17.29
CA THR A 2 -2.89 -6.17 -16.02
C THR A 2 -1.65 -5.29 -16.06
N THR A 3 -1.81 -3.98 -15.84
CA THR A 3 -0.70 -3.04 -15.74
C THR A 3 -0.24 -2.93 -14.29
N TYR A 4 1.08 -2.96 -14.07
CA TYR A 4 1.70 -2.86 -12.76
C TYR A 4 2.43 -1.53 -12.60
N TYR A 5 2.44 -1.02 -11.37
CA TYR A 5 2.97 0.28 -11.01
C TYR A 5 3.80 0.17 -9.73
N TRP A 6 4.77 1.06 -9.58
CA TRP A 6 5.26 1.41 -8.25
C TRP A 6 4.33 2.45 -7.65
N ILE A 7 3.91 2.22 -6.41
CA ILE A 7 3.20 3.22 -5.63
C ILE A 7 4.25 4.02 -4.88
N ILE A 8 4.33 5.32 -5.16
CA ILE A 8 5.34 6.23 -4.62
C ILE A 8 4.74 6.99 -3.46
N ALA A 9 5.42 6.95 -2.31
CA ALA A 9 5.10 7.83 -1.18
C ALA A 9 5.60 9.24 -1.49
N GLN A 10 4.68 10.20 -1.58
CA GLN A 10 4.98 11.56 -2.06
C GLN A 10 6.02 12.28 -1.17
N HIS A 11 5.99 12.06 0.15
CA HIS A 11 6.88 12.76 1.08
C HIS A 11 8.34 12.30 1.02
N SER A 12 8.61 11.06 0.59
CA SER A 12 9.97 10.48 0.62
C SER A 12 10.52 10.14 -0.75
N GLY A 13 9.66 10.02 -1.78
CA GLY A 13 9.99 9.50 -3.10
C GLY A 13 10.30 7.99 -3.13
N LYS A 14 10.17 7.28 -2.01
CA LYS A 14 10.32 5.82 -1.93
C LYS A 14 9.06 5.10 -2.38
N VAL A 15 9.19 3.81 -2.66
CA VAL A 15 8.09 2.96 -3.14
C VAL A 15 7.64 1.99 -2.06
N LEU A 16 6.41 1.51 -2.19
CA LEU A 16 5.85 0.50 -1.30
C LEU A 16 6.43 -0.88 -1.62
N GLU A 17 6.90 -1.56 -0.57
CA GLU A 17 7.53 -2.88 -0.64
C GLU A 17 6.90 -3.82 0.40
N VAL A 18 6.57 -5.05 0.00
CA VAL A 18 6.24 -6.14 0.93
C VAL A 18 7.53 -6.65 1.57
N LYS A 19 7.57 -6.69 2.91
CA LYS A 19 8.73 -7.15 3.67
C LYS A 19 9.17 -8.54 3.30
N ASP A 20 10.46 -8.61 2.98
CA ASP A 20 11.18 -9.81 2.54
C ASP A 20 10.52 -10.51 1.33
N GLY A 21 9.65 -9.81 0.59
CA GLY A 21 8.86 -10.41 -0.50
C GLY A 21 7.98 -11.58 -0.03
N SER A 22 7.49 -11.51 1.20
CA SER A 22 6.72 -12.58 1.85
C SER A 22 5.43 -12.95 1.10
N PHE A 23 5.02 -14.21 1.22
CA PHE A 23 3.70 -14.72 0.80
C PHE A 23 2.73 -14.90 1.99
N CYS A 24 3.12 -14.46 3.18
CA CYS A 24 2.29 -14.57 4.37
C CYS A 24 1.36 -13.36 4.48
N SER A 25 0.13 -13.62 4.92
CA SER A 25 -0.77 -12.59 5.44
C SER A 25 -0.12 -11.86 6.61
N SER A 26 -0.49 -10.60 6.80
CA SER A 26 0.04 -9.71 7.83
C SER A 26 1.53 -9.36 7.67
N ALA A 27 2.15 -9.68 6.52
CA ALA A 27 3.48 -9.19 6.23
C ALA A 27 3.46 -7.68 6.04
N GLU A 28 4.40 -7.00 6.69
CA GLU A 28 4.51 -5.55 6.73
C GLU A 28 4.76 -4.97 5.32
N ILE A 29 4.08 -3.88 5.00
CA ILE A 29 4.36 -3.05 3.84
C ILE A 29 5.05 -1.78 4.35
N PHE A 30 6.21 -1.48 3.80
CA PHE A 30 6.99 -0.32 4.20
C PHE A 30 7.64 0.36 2.98
N GLN A 31 8.27 1.51 3.22
CA GLN A 31 8.93 2.27 2.18
C GLN A 31 10.36 1.80 1.93
N ARG A 32 10.70 1.51 0.68
CA ARG A 32 12.05 1.17 0.24
C ARG A 32 12.46 1.96 -0.99
N SER A 33 13.76 2.11 -1.21
CA SER A 33 14.27 2.61 -2.48
C SER A 33 13.76 1.75 -3.64
N LYS A 34 13.37 2.40 -4.73
CA LYS A 34 12.89 1.73 -5.95
C LYS A 34 13.95 0.76 -6.49
N LYS A 35 13.54 -0.48 -6.73
CA LYS A 35 14.34 -1.50 -7.41
C LYS A 35 14.38 -1.26 -8.92
N SER A 36 15.47 -1.71 -9.54
CA SER A 36 15.55 -1.81 -11.00
C SER A 36 14.50 -2.79 -11.52
N GLU A 37 14.01 -2.56 -12.73
CA GLU A 37 13.12 -3.50 -13.45
C GLU A 37 13.75 -4.88 -13.66
N LEU A 38 15.08 -4.95 -13.66
CA LEU A 38 15.83 -6.19 -13.81
C LEU A 38 16.12 -6.89 -12.47
N ASP A 39 15.74 -6.30 -11.33
CA ASP A 39 15.90 -6.96 -10.02
C ASP A 39 14.96 -8.19 -9.98
N PRO A 40 15.49 -9.40 -9.68
CA PRO A 40 14.69 -10.63 -9.66
C PRO A 40 13.55 -10.59 -8.62
N ASN A 41 13.60 -9.64 -7.68
CA ASN A 41 12.59 -9.44 -6.68
C ASN A 41 11.76 -8.16 -6.88
N VAL A 42 11.86 -7.47 -8.02
CA VAL A 42 11.11 -6.22 -8.27
C VAL A 42 9.60 -6.38 -8.03
N ASP A 43 9.06 -7.58 -8.24
CA ASP A 43 7.65 -7.90 -8.04
C ASP A 43 7.15 -7.65 -6.61
N MET A 44 8.01 -7.63 -5.59
CA MET A 44 7.61 -7.25 -4.23
C MET A 44 7.26 -5.77 -4.08
N GLN A 45 7.64 -4.93 -5.05
CA GLN A 45 7.38 -3.49 -5.12
C GLN A 45 6.35 -3.10 -6.19
N LEU A 46 5.84 -4.08 -6.95
CA LEU A 46 4.91 -3.84 -8.05
C LEU A 46 3.48 -4.14 -7.62
N TRP A 47 2.59 -3.21 -7.95
CA TRP A 47 1.19 -3.22 -7.53
C TRP A 47 0.28 -2.97 -8.72
N TYR A 48 -0.92 -3.53 -8.71
CA TYR A 48 -1.97 -3.13 -9.63
C TYR A 48 -3.23 -2.73 -8.88
N PHE A 49 -4.05 -1.89 -9.50
CA PHE A 49 -5.34 -1.48 -8.98
C PHE A 49 -6.46 -2.06 -9.85
N ASN A 50 -7.42 -2.75 -9.23
CA ASN A 50 -8.52 -3.41 -9.94
C ASN A 50 -9.87 -2.67 -9.81
N GLY A 51 -9.86 -1.40 -9.41
CA GLY A 51 -11.07 -0.60 -9.20
C GLY A 51 -11.60 -0.61 -7.76
N GLY A 52 -10.94 -1.33 -6.84
CA GLY A 52 -11.25 -1.26 -5.41
C GLY A 52 -10.13 -1.76 -4.50
N PHE A 53 -9.23 -2.60 -5.02
CA PHE A 53 -8.13 -3.19 -4.26
C PHE A 53 -6.81 -2.85 -4.92
N ILE A 54 -5.81 -2.56 -4.08
CA ILE A 54 -4.41 -2.44 -4.47
C ILE A 54 -3.77 -3.80 -4.19
N VAL A 55 -3.26 -4.46 -5.22
CA VAL A 55 -2.84 -5.87 -5.15
C VAL A 55 -1.38 -5.99 -5.51
N ASN A 56 -0.62 -6.72 -4.68
CA ASN A 56 0.79 -6.96 -4.91
C ASN A 56 0.98 -7.99 -6.05
N LYS A 57 1.91 -7.72 -6.96
CA LYS A 57 2.22 -8.61 -8.09
C LYS A 57 2.77 -9.95 -7.63
N ARG A 58 3.65 -9.96 -6.62
CA ARG A 58 4.33 -11.17 -6.16
C ARG A 58 3.40 -12.10 -5.41
N SER A 59 2.68 -11.60 -4.40
CA SER A 59 1.87 -12.44 -3.51
C SER A 59 0.41 -12.61 -3.96
N GLY A 60 -0.12 -11.68 -4.77
CA GLY A 60 -1.54 -11.60 -5.09
C GLY A 60 -2.42 -11.12 -3.92
N PHE A 61 -1.82 -10.75 -2.78
CA PHE A 61 -2.52 -10.21 -1.62
C PHE A 61 -2.78 -8.72 -1.76
N VAL A 62 -3.78 -8.23 -1.02
CA VAL A 62 -4.23 -6.84 -1.08
C VAL A 62 -3.61 -6.02 0.03
N LEU A 63 -3.46 -4.72 -0.23
CA LEU A 63 -3.02 -3.74 0.75
C LEU A 63 -4.12 -3.55 1.80
N ASP A 64 -3.80 -3.88 3.05
CA ASP A 64 -4.69 -3.88 4.20
C ASP A 64 -4.11 -2.97 5.29
N VAL A 65 -4.96 -2.14 5.89
CA VAL A 65 -4.58 -1.33 7.04
C VAL A 65 -5.12 -1.94 8.32
N VAL A 66 -4.19 -2.32 9.19
CA VAL A 66 -4.48 -3.06 10.42
C VAL A 66 -5.53 -2.31 11.26
N GLU A 67 -6.53 -3.07 11.71
CA GLU A 67 -7.69 -2.60 12.49
C GLU A 67 -8.60 -1.55 11.81
N ALA A 68 -8.37 -1.22 10.52
CA ALA A 68 -9.04 -0.11 9.84
C ALA A 68 -8.97 1.24 10.60
N LYS A 69 -8.06 1.35 11.57
CA LYS A 69 -7.89 2.54 12.41
C LYS A 69 -6.83 3.40 11.76
N CYS A 70 -7.22 4.59 11.34
CA CYS A 70 -6.29 5.57 10.80
C CYS A 70 -5.72 6.41 11.95
N GLN A 71 -4.84 5.82 12.76
CA GLN A 71 -4.13 6.49 13.84
C GLN A 71 -2.64 6.55 13.49
N ASN A 72 -1.93 7.48 14.13
CA ASN A 72 -0.49 7.60 13.92
C ASN A 72 0.20 6.28 14.30
N GLY A 73 1.07 5.77 13.43
CA GLY A 73 1.74 4.47 13.62
C GLY A 73 0.91 3.23 13.24
N THR A 74 -0.28 3.39 12.65
CA THR A 74 -1.01 2.23 12.09
C THR A 74 -0.17 1.56 11.01
N LYS A 75 0.02 0.26 11.16
CA LYS A 75 0.77 -0.56 10.20
C LYS A 75 -0.07 -0.86 8.98
N ILE A 76 0.59 -0.85 7.84
CA ILE A 76 0.05 -1.34 6.59
C ILE A 76 0.66 -2.72 6.36
N VAL A 77 -0.17 -3.67 6.01
CA VAL A 77 0.22 -5.05 5.75
C VAL A 77 -0.39 -5.52 4.45
N GLN A 78 0.13 -6.61 3.90
CA GLN A 78 -0.65 -7.37 2.92
C GLN A 78 -1.54 -8.38 3.64
N TYR A 79 -2.72 -8.63 3.09
CA TYR A 79 -3.60 -9.67 3.59
C TYR A 79 -4.37 -10.32 2.43
N GLN A 80 -4.86 -11.53 2.62
CA GLN A 80 -5.81 -12.12 1.69
C GLN A 80 -7.03 -11.20 1.56
N LYS A 81 -7.61 -11.10 0.35
CA LYS A 81 -8.83 -10.31 0.17
C LYS A 81 -9.92 -10.91 1.08
N HIS A 82 -10.54 -10.08 1.92
CA HIS A 82 -11.69 -10.53 2.71
C HIS A 82 -12.87 -10.90 1.78
N ASP A 83 -13.65 -11.90 2.17
CA ASP A 83 -14.82 -12.33 1.41
C ASP A 83 -15.98 -11.33 1.52
N GLU A 84 -16.10 -10.70 2.69
CA GLU A 84 -17.03 -9.61 2.95
C GLU A 84 -16.38 -8.23 2.76
N PRO A 85 -17.16 -7.17 2.46
CA PRO A 85 -16.64 -5.81 2.38
C PRO A 85 -15.87 -5.43 3.64
N SER A 86 -14.58 -5.11 3.46
CA SER A 86 -13.71 -4.69 4.55
C SER A 86 -13.17 -3.29 4.28
N ARG A 87 -13.48 -2.38 5.21
CA ARG A 87 -13.03 -0.99 5.13
C ARG A 87 -11.50 -0.86 5.11
N SER A 88 -10.76 -1.85 5.61
CA SER A 88 -9.30 -1.83 5.65
C SER A 88 -8.63 -2.12 4.31
N GLN A 89 -9.36 -2.68 3.33
CA GLN A 89 -8.81 -3.13 2.04
C GLN A 89 -9.37 -2.39 0.82
N GLU A 90 -10.34 -1.50 1.02
CA GLU A 90 -11.03 -0.80 -0.06
C GLU A 90 -10.48 0.61 -0.30
N TRP A 91 -9.99 0.81 -1.52
CA TRP A 91 -9.29 2.02 -1.97
C TRP A 91 -10.02 2.63 -3.17
N GLU A 92 -10.05 3.96 -3.21
CA GLU A 92 -10.41 4.73 -4.38
C GLU A 92 -9.16 5.46 -4.92
N TYR A 93 -9.08 5.61 -6.24
CA TYR A 93 -7.99 6.36 -6.90
C TYR A 93 -8.53 7.68 -7.41
N ASN A 94 -7.89 8.79 -7.00
CA ASN A 94 -8.18 10.10 -7.53
C ASN A 94 -7.24 10.42 -8.70
N TYR A 95 -7.79 10.40 -9.91
CA TYR A 95 -7.05 10.71 -11.13
C TYR A 95 -6.60 12.18 -11.24
N LYS A 96 -7.17 13.10 -10.45
CA LYS A 96 -6.81 14.53 -10.52
C LYS A 96 -5.48 14.83 -9.84
N ASP A 97 -5.18 14.13 -8.75
CA ASP A 97 -3.98 14.35 -7.93
C ASP A 97 -3.11 13.09 -7.79
N ASN A 98 -3.46 12.01 -8.49
CA ASN A 98 -2.78 10.72 -8.50
C ASN A 98 -2.59 10.11 -7.10
N SER A 99 -3.63 10.21 -6.26
CA SER A 99 -3.60 9.68 -4.90
C SER A 99 -4.57 8.52 -4.70
N PHE A 100 -4.21 7.61 -3.80
CA PHE A 100 -5.11 6.59 -3.26
C PHE A 100 -5.64 7.04 -1.91
N TYR A 101 -6.93 6.83 -1.67
CA TYR A 101 -7.56 7.11 -0.38
C TYR A 101 -8.50 5.99 0.01
N PHE A 102 -8.80 5.87 1.30
CA PHE A 102 -9.78 4.90 1.75
C PHE A 102 -11.17 5.26 1.23
N LYS A 103 -11.84 4.25 0.67
CA LYS A 103 -13.23 4.40 0.21
C LYS A 103 -14.17 4.86 1.32
N PHE A 104 -13.95 4.37 2.54
CA PHE A 104 -14.79 4.70 3.70
C PHE A 104 -14.37 5.97 4.44
N ASN A 105 -13.20 6.55 4.13
CA ASN A 105 -12.76 7.80 4.73
C ASN A 105 -11.79 8.57 3.82
N ARG A 106 -12.35 9.50 3.06
CA ARG A 106 -11.64 10.28 2.04
C ARG A 106 -10.63 11.29 2.58
N ASN A 107 -10.64 11.53 3.89
CA ASN A 107 -9.63 12.37 4.54
C ASN A 107 -8.30 11.63 4.73
N PHE A 108 -8.26 10.32 4.47
CA PHE A 108 -7.06 9.52 4.59
C PHE A 108 -6.53 9.12 3.23
N VAL A 109 -5.44 9.78 2.86
CA VAL A 109 -4.61 9.41 1.73
C VAL A 109 -3.61 8.34 2.18
N LEU A 110 -3.34 7.38 1.32
CA LEU A 110 -2.26 6.41 1.51
C LEU A 110 -0.93 7.14 1.52
N ASP A 111 -0.46 7.51 2.70
CA ASP A 111 0.92 7.93 2.91
C ASP A 111 1.57 6.98 3.90
N VAL A 112 2.50 6.16 3.40
CA VAL A 112 3.18 5.15 4.22
C VAL A 112 4.30 5.85 4.98
N SER A 113 4.00 6.84 5.81
CA SER A 113 5.01 7.66 6.50
C SER A 113 6.10 6.80 7.14
N VAL A 114 7.38 7.11 6.89
CA VAL A 114 8.43 6.74 7.85
C VAL A 114 8.01 7.48 9.12
N CYS A 115 7.70 6.75 10.18
CA CYS A 115 7.36 7.35 11.47
C CYS A 115 8.62 8.04 12.03
N ASN A 116 8.93 9.22 11.53
CA ASN A 116 9.82 10.18 12.17
C ASN A 116 8.94 11.27 12.77
N LEU A 117 9.00 11.31 14.10
CA LEU A 117 8.49 12.38 14.93
C LEU A 117 8.90 13.75 14.37
N ASN A 118 7.94 14.67 14.23
CA ASN A 118 7.99 16.00 14.87
C ASN A 118 6.62 16.70 14.82
N CYS A 119 6.31 17.36 15.94
CA CYS A 119 5.03 17.91 16.40
C CYS A 119 4.61 19.22 15.71
N PHE A 120 3.35 19.66 15.93
CA PHE A 120 3.10 20.94 16.60
C PHE A 120 1.87 20.85 17.52
N SER A 121 1.98 21.60 18.62
CA SER A 121 1.05 21.81 19.75
C SER A 121 -0.41 22.04 19.38
#